data_AF-A0A260ZQS6-F1
#
_entry.id   AF-A0A260ZQS6-F1
#
_cell.length_a   1.000
_cell.length_b   1.000
_cell.length_c   1.000
_cell.angle_alpha   90.00
_cell.angle_beta   90.00
_cell.angle_gamma   90.00
#
_symmetry.space_group_name_H-M   'P 1'
#
loop_
_entity.id
_entity.type
_entity.pdbx_description
1 polymer ?
#
loop_
_entity_poly.entity_id
_entity_poly.type
_entity_poly.pdbx_seq_one_letter_code
_entity_poly.pdbx_strand_id
1 'polypeptide(L)'
;MRKVHHPENTLYSEGPGCVRNVTCRTGLGTFVATNFNGTEFKKPEDALSNNVFIDSESSDETSSSVVTDLFTYFGMVCENNEWYVTKYPNGWTYDVETEPSGKGGLSGADDGKKSVASDISWQL
;
A
#
# COMPACT_ATOMS: atom_id res chain seq x y z
N MET A 1 -0.81 6.69 -10.64
CA MET A 1 0.00 5.51 -10.27
C MET A 1 1.27 5.39 -11.11
N ARG A 2 2.41 5.64 -10.50
CA ARG A 2 3.76 5.36 -11.02
C ARG A 2 4.24 3.98 -10.53
N LYS A 3 5.22 3.38 -11.24
CA LYS A 3 5.73 2.01 -11.01
C LYS A 3 7.21 2.10 -10.60
N VAL A 4 7.63 1.29 -9.63
CA VAL A 4 9.05 1.11 -9.26
C VAL A 4 9.38 -0.38 -9.35
N HIS A 5 10.38 -0.76 -10.17
CA HIS A 5 10.47 -2.12 -10.74
C HIS A 5 11.79 -2.86 -10.45
N HIS A 6 11.68 -4.16 -10.13
CA HIS A 6 12.75 -5.18 -10.31
C HIS A 6 12.13 -6.52 -10.82
N PRO A 7 12.53 -7.06 -11.99
CA PRO A 7 11.72 -8.01 -12.79
C PRO A 7 11.70 -9.50 -12.39
N GLU A 8 12.61 -9.99 -11.57
CA GLU A 8 12.70 -11.45 -11.39
C GLU A 8 11.57 -11.97 -10.48
N ASN A 9 10.77 -12.93 -10.96
CA ASN A 9 9.64 -13.57 -10.26
C ASN A 9 8.35 -12.75 -10.01
N THR A 10 8.08 -11.71 -10.83
CA THR A 10 6.79 -10.98 -10.80
C THR A 10 5.95 -11.30 -12.04
N LEU A 11 4.68 -11.66 -11.85
CA LEU A 11 3.70 -11.73 -12.94
C LEU A 11 2.97 -10.39 -13.04
N TYR A 12 3.10 -9.74 -14.19
CA TYR A 12 2.54 -8.41 -14.43
C TYR A 12 1.70 -8.39 -15.70
N SER A 13 0.54 -7.74 -15.65
CA SER A 13 -0.26 -7.44 -16.84
C SER A 13 -0.86 -6.03 -16.78
N GLU A 14 -1.00 -5.42 -17.95
CA GLU A 14 -1.66 -4.13 -18.13
C GLU A 14 -2.46 -4.15 -19.43
N GLY A 15 -3.70 -3.66 -19.34
CA GLY A 15 -4.62 -3.49 -20.45
C GLY A 15 -5.18 -2.06 -20.48
N PRO A 16 -6.10 -1.78 -21.41
CA PRO A 16 -6.71 -0.46 -21.54
C PRO A 16 -7.52 -0.08 -20.28
N GLY A 17 -7.48 1.20 -19.91
CA GLY A 17 -8.19 1.72 -18.75
C GLY A 17 -7.63 1.17 -17.43
N CYS A 18 -8.49 0.52 -16.65
CA CYS A 18 -8.16 0.01 -15.33
C CYS A 18 -8.03 -1.51 -15.29
N VAL A 19 -7.25 -2.03 -16.23
CA VAL A 19 -6.87 -3.45 -16.25
C VAL A 19 -5.40 -3.51 -15.89
N ARG A 20 -5.09 -3.83 -14.63
CA ARG A 20 -3.72 -4.04 -14.13
C ARG A 20 -3.75 -5.10 -13.05
N ASN A 21 -2.82 -6.05 -13.12
CA ASN A 21 -2.57 -7.02 -12.06
C ASN A 21 -1.06 -7.16 -11.84
N VAL A 22 -0.68 -7.34 -10.58
CA VAL A 22 0.70 -7.58 -10.16
C VAL A 22 0.65 -8.70 -9.15
N THR A 23 1.16 -9.86 -9.51
CA THR A 23 1.37 -10.97 -8.57
C THR A 23 2.86 -11.07 -8.26
N CYS A 24 3.21 -10.88 -7.00
CA CYS A 24 4.58 -10.96 -6.51
C CYS A 24 4.60 -11.55 -5.09
N ARG A 25 5.79 -11.83 -4.59
CA ARG A 25 6.03 -12.12 -3.18
C ARG A 25 5.92 -10.81 -2.38
N THR A 26 5.14 -10.79 -1.30
CA THR A 26 5.07 -9.63 -0.39
C THR A 26 6.30 -9.57 0.51
N GLY A 27 6.64 -8.37 0.99
CA GLY A 27 7.84 -8.13 1.80
C GLY A 27 7.90 -6.67 2.27
N LEU A 28 8.88 -6.33 3.10
CA LEU A 28 9.09 -4.95 3.57
C LEU A 28 9.26 -3.91 2.45
N GLY A 29 9.73 -4.32 1.26
CA GLY A 29 9.82 -3.45 0.07
C GLY A 29 8.55 -3.37 -0.77
N THR A 30 7.48 -4.08 -0.37
CA THR A 30 6.20 -4.14 -1.07
C THR A 30 5.15 -3.33 -0.31
N PHE A 31 4.76 -2.19 -0.89
CA PHE A 31 3.83 -1.24 -0.28
C PHE A 31 3.14 -0.37 -1.34
N VAL A 32 2.05 0.27 -0.95
CA VAL A 32 1.43 1.36 -1.75
C VAL A 32 1.74 2.69 -1.10
N ALA A 33 2.34 3.61 -1.85
CA ALA A 33 2.59 4.96 -1.37
C ALA A 33 1.41 5.87 -1.70
N THR A 34 1.05 6.71 -0.74
CA THR A 34 0.04 7.76 -0.87
C THR A 34 0.38 8.96 0.02
N ASN A 35 -0.54 9.91 0.09
CA ASN A 35 -0.45 11.06 0.97
C ASN A 35 -1.73 11.13 1.82
N PHE A 36 -1.68 11.65 3.05
CA PHE A 36 -2.90 11.82 3.86
C PHE A 36 -3.99 12.61 3.12
N ASN A 37 -3.64 13.64 2.34
CA ASN A 37 -4.58 14.41 1.53
C ASN A 37 -5.27 13.59 0.42
N GLY A 38 -4.67 12.47 0.01
CA GLY A 38 -5.24 11.52 -0.93
C GLY A 38 -5.96 10.35 -0.22
N THR A 39 -6.16 10.43 1.09
CA THR A 39 -6.82 9.38 1.88
C THR A 39 -7.99 9.94 2.69
N GLU A 40 -8.89 9.06 3.11
CA GLU A 40 -9.91 9.39 4.12
C GLU A 40 -9.38 9.21 5.56
N PHE A 41 -8.06 9.09 5.74
CA PHE A 41 -7.43 9.00 7.05
C PHE A 41 -7.29 10.39 7.68
N LYS A 42 -7.40 10.44 9.01
CA LYS A 42 -7.02 11.64 9.74
C LYS A 42 -5.50 11.65 9.92
N LYS A 43 -4.84 12.68 9.39
CA LYS A 43 -3.39 12.89 9.62
C LYS A 43 -3.12 13.06 11.13
N PRO A 44 -2.23 12.25 11.73
CA PRO A 44 -1.76 12.42 13.10
C PRO A 44 -0.97 13.73 13.29
N GLU A 45 -1.03 14.33 14.48
CA GLU A 45 -0.38 15.62 14.75
C GLU A 45 1.16 15.52 14.79
N ASP A 46 1.68 14.35 15.12
CA ASP A 46 3.10 14.00 15.21
C ASP A 46 3.70 13.58 13.86
N ALA A 47 2.90 13.51 12.79
CA ALA A 47 3.37 13.15 11.46
C ALA A 47 4.24 14.25 10.81
N LEU A 48 5.51 13.95 10.58
CA LEU A 48 6.51 14.87 10.04
C LEU A 48 6.24 15.29 8.59
N SER A 49 5.66 14.39 7.80
CA SER A 49 5.40 14.58 6.38
C SER A 49 3.93 14.32 6.06
N ASN A 50 3.56 14.43 4.78
CA ASN A 50 2.23 14.07 4.33
C ASN A 50 2.17 12.61 3.82
N ASN A 51 3.31 11.92 3.81
CA ASN A 51 3.44 10.60 3.19
C ASN A 51 2.76 9.54 4.06
N VAL A 52 2.17 8.55 3.39
CA VAL A 52 1.59 7.37 4.01
C VAL A 52 2.00 6.16 3.18
N PHE A 53 2.41 5.09 3.86
CA PHE A 53 2.76 3.82 3.24
C PHE A 53 1.77 2.76 3.71
N ILE A 54 1.15 2.06 2.77
CA ILE A 54 0.21 0.97 3.07
C ILE A 54 0.98 -0.34 2.93
N ASP A 55 1.13 -1.03 4.06
CA ASP A 55 2.17 -2.04 4.22
C ASP A 55 1.69 -3.43 3.82
N SER A 56 2.50 -4.16 3.05
CA SER A 56 2.23 -5.58 2.74
C SER A 56 2.70 -6.57 3.81
N GLU A 57 3.41 -6.06 4.82
CA GLU A 57 4.03 -6.82 5.89
C GLU A 57 3.98 -6.03 7.19
N SER A 58 3.75 -6.71 8.32
CA SER A 58 3.88 -6.09 9.64
C SER A 58 5.35 -6.03 10.06
N SER A 59 5.74 -4.94 10.73
CA SER A 59 7.11 -4.79 11.26
C SER A 59 7.39 -5.61 12.52
N ASP A 60 6.38 -6.27 13.10
CA ASP A 60 6.45 -6.87 14.44
C ASP A 60 6.55 -8.41 14.45
N GLU A 61 6.48 -9.08 13.29
CA GLU A 61 6.41 -10.56 13.22
C GLU A 61 7.37 -11.14 12.17
N THR A 62 7.67 -12.43 12.31
CA THR A 62 8.26 -13.26 11.24
C THR A 62 7.28 -13.33 10.07
N SER A 63 7.26 -12.28 9.24
CA SER A 63 6.41 -12.21 8.08
C SER A 63 6.72 -13.34 7.13
N SER A 64 5.72 -14.18 6.92
CA SER A 64 5.75 -15.16 5.85
C SER A 64 5.38 -14.44 4.58
N SER A 65 6.37 -14.00 3.82
CA SER A 65 6.18 -13.45 2.48
C SER A 65 5.24 -14.35 1.66
N VAL A 66 4.11 -13.79 1.21
CA VAL A 66 3.08 -14.53 0.46
C VAL A 66 3.15 -14.13 -1.00
N VAL A 67 3.05 -15.12 -1.90
CA VAL A 67 2.82 -14.82 -3.32
C VAL A 67 1.35 -14.47 -3.49
N THR A 68 1.03 -13.21 -3.77
CA THR A 68 -0.35 -12.74 -3.90
C THR A 68 -0.47 -11.70 -5.00
N ASP A 69 -1.69 -11.57 -5.53
CA ASP A 69 -2.05 -10.45 -6.39
C ASP A 69 -2.25 -9.18 -5.53
N LEU A 70 -1.44 -8.15 -5.76
CA LEU A 70 -1.42 -6.92 -4.96
C LEU A 70 -2.73 -6.15 -5.08
N PHE A 71 -3.39 -6.20 -6.24
CA PHE A 71 -4.67 -5.51 -6.44
C PHE A 71 -5.74 -6.14 -5.56
N THR A 72 -5.82 -7.45 -5.50
CA THR A 72 -6.74 -8.16 -4.61
C THR A 72 -6.37 -7.98 -3.14
N TYR A 73 -5.08 -8.04 -2.82
CA TYR A 73 -4.54 -7.93 -1.47
C TYR A 73 -4.88 -6.58 -0.82
N PHE A 74 -4.61 -5.48 -1.53
CA PHE A 74 -4.93 -4.11 -1.08
C PHE A 74 -6.37 -3.69 -1.42
N GLY A 75 -7.19 -4.57 -2.03
CA GLY A 75 -8.54 -4.21 -2.44
C GLY A 75 -8.55 -3.01 -3.40
N MET A 76 -7.62 -2.98 -4.35
CA MET A 76 -7.47 -1.90 -5.29
C MET A 76 -8.64 -1.85 -6.25
N VAL A 77 -9.36 -0.74 -6.23
CA VAL A 77 -10.47 -0.46 -7.13
C VAL A 77 -10.11 0.72 -8.01
N CYS A 78 -10.66 0.75 -9.22
CA CYS A 78 -10.53 1.91 -10.09
C CYS A 78 -11.88 2.59 -10.28
N GLU A 79 -11.88 3.90 -10.03
CA GLU A 79 -13.03 4.77 -10.27
C GLU A 79 -12.53 6.02 -11.02
N ASN A 80 -13.22 6.44 -12.08
CA ASN A 80 -12.85 7.62 -12.86
C ASN A 80 -11.38 7.66 -13.34
N ASN A 81 -10.82 6.50 -13.72
CA ASN A 81 -9.42 6.31 -14.12
C ASN A 81 -8.38 6.56 -13.00
N GLU A 82 -8.81 6.59 -11.74
CA GLU A 82 -7.94 6.69 -10.57
C GLU A 82 -8.01 5.40 -9.74
N TRP A 83 -6.87 4.95 -9.24
CA TRP A 83 -6.76 3.76 -8.41
C TRP A 83 -6.86 4.12 -6.94
N TYR A 84 -7.70 3.39 -6.20
CA TYR A 84 -7.90 3.53 -4.76
C TYR A 84 -7.59 2.22 -4.06
N VAL A 85 -6.84 2.27 -2.97
CA VAL A 85 -6.72 1.18 -1.99
C VAL A 85 -7.93 1.23 -1.05
N THR A 86 -8.46 0.05 -0.70
CA THR A 86 -9.61 -0.08 0.22
C THR A 86 -9.44 -1.14 1.30
N LYS A 87 -8.35 -1.91 1.27
CA LYS A 87 -7.99 -2.85 2.33
C LYS A 87 -6.59 -2.54 2.83
N TYR A 88 -6.40 -2.69 4.14
CA TYR A 88 -5.15 -2.37 4.81
C TYR A 88 -4.72 -3.55 5.69
N PRO A 89 -4.33 -4.71 5.10
CA PRO A 89 -4.14 -5.96 5.85
C PRO A 89 -3.12 -5.86 6.99
N ASN A 90 -2.10 -5.01 6.84
CA ASN A 90 -1.11 -4.72 7.89
C ASN A 90 -1.14 -3.24 8.33
N GLY A 91 -2.25 -2.55 8.05
CA GLY A 91 -2.37 -1.13 8.32
C GLY A 91 -1.52 -0.26 7.40
N TRP A 92 -1.14 0.89 7.93
CA TRP A 92 -0.35 1.90 7.24
C TRP A 92 0.61 2.61 8.20
N THR A 93 1.72 3.10 7.65
CA THR A 93 2.79 3.79 8.38
C THR A 93 3.05 5.21 7.87
N TYR A 94 3.68 6.03 8.73
CA TYR A 94 4.07 7.41 8.43
C TYR A 94 5.30 7.82 9.25
N ASP A 95 6.03 8.82 8.74
CA ASP A 95 7.24 9.33 9.38
C ASP A 95 6.91 10.15 10.65
N VAL A 96 7.62 9.84 11.73
CA VAL A 96 7.60 10.55 13.03
C VAL A 96 9.03 10.93 13.44
N GLU A 97 9.18 11.82 14.42
CA GLU A 97 10.51 12.30 14.86
C GLU A 97 11.38 11.20 15.48
N THR A 98 10.77 10.24 16.16
CA THR A 98 11.46 9.15 16.86
C THR A 98 10.98 7.80 16.38
N GLU A 99 11.90 6.89 16.07
CA GLU A 99 11.57 5.50 15.74
C GLU A 99 10.84 4.77 16.90
N PRO A 100 9.96 3.79 16.58
CA PRO A 100 9.59 3.33 15.25
C PRO A 100 8.62 4.29 14.53
N SER A 101 8.49 4.16 13.20
CA SER A 101 7.46 4.87 12.42
C SER A 101 6.07 4.78 13.05
N GLY A 102 5.28 5.84 12.92
CA GLY A 102 3.89 5.86 13.39
C GLY A 102 3.04 4.87 12.59
N LYS A 103 2.05 4.25 13.23
CA LYS A 103 1.19 3.21 12.65
C LYS A 103 -0.31 3.54 12.79
N GLY A 104 -1.11 3.09 11.83
CA GLY A 104 -2.58 3.15 11.85
C GLY A 104 -3.23 1.96 11.13
N GLY A 105 -4.55 1.80 11.22
CA GLY A 105 -5.31 0.80 10.46
C GLY A 105 -5.19 -0.68 10.87
N LEU A 106 -4.36 -1.03 11.85
CA LEU A 106 -4.08 -2.43 12.25
C LEU A 106 -5.29 -3.25 12.73
N SER A 107 -6.40 -2.61 13.08
CA SER A 107 -7.64 -3.26 13.54
C SER A 107 -8.68 -3.49 12.44
N GLY A 108 -8.35 -3.18 11.17
CA GLY A 108 -9.30 -3.16 10.06
C GLY A 108 -10.32 -2.01 10.13
N ALA A 109 -10.21 -1.11 11.12
CA ALA A 109 -11.11 0.04 11.29
C ALA A 109 -11.08 1.02 10.10
N ASP A 110 -10.03 0.95 9.30
CA ASP A 110 -9.87 1.76 8.09
C ASP A 110 -10.30 1.01 6.82
N ASP A 111 -10.60 -0.30 6.87
CA ASP A 111 -11.05 -1.03 5.69
C ASP A 111 -12.35 -0.45 5.14
N GLY A 112 -12.40 -0.31 3.81
CA GLY A 112 -13.48 0.36 3.08
C GLY A 112 -13.29 1.86 2.89
N LYS A 113 -12.37 2.50 3.64
CA LYS A 113 -11.92 3.86 3.32
C LYS A 113 -11.11 3.84 2.03
N LYS A 114 -11.07 4.99 1.34
CA LYS A 114 -10.34 5.16 0.09
C LYS A 114 -9.03 5.89 0.30
N SER A 115 -7.97 5.33 -0.28
CA SER A 115 -6.66 5.97 -0.40
C SER A 115 -6.19 5.95 -1.85
N VAL A 116 -5.97 7.13 -2.46
CA VAL A 116 -5.44 7.27 -3.81
C VAL A 116 -4.08 6.60 -3.90
N ALA A 117 -3.94 5.64 -4.80
CA ALA A 117 -2.71 4.89 -4.96
C ALA A 117 -1.76 5.64 -5.92
N SER A 118 -0.79 6.35 -5.33
CA SER A 118 0.15 7.21 -6.07
C SER A 118 1.26 6.39 -6.72
N ASP A 119 1.81 5.43 -5.98
CA ASP A 119 2.85 4.50 -6.40
C ASP A 119 2.61 3.13 -5.77
N ILE A 120 3.02 2.07 -6.46
CA ILE A 120 3.19 0.75 -5.84
C ILE A 120 4.66 0.38 -5.99
N SER A 121 5.25 -0.04 -4.88
CA SER A 121 6.57 -0.67 -4.82
C SER A 121 6.39 -2.16 -4.59
N TRP A 122 7.23 -2.96 -5.22
CA TRP A 122 7.37 -4.39 -4.92
C TRP A 122 8.84 -4.79 -5.07
N GLN A 123 9.36 -5.57 -4.12
CA GLN A 123 10.73 -6.11 -4.10
C GLN A 123 10.74 -7.63 -3.89
N LEU A 124 11.87 -8.26 -4.23
CA LEU A 124 12.16 -9.69 -4.11
C LEU A 124 12.03 -10.22 -2.67
#